data_AF-M1DV27-F1
#
_entry.id   AF-M1DV27-F1
#
_cell.length_a   1.000
_cell.length_b   1.000
_cell.length_c   1.000
_cell.angle_alpha   90.00
_cell.angle_beta   90.00
_cell.angle_gamma   90.00
#
_symmetry.space_group_name_H-M   'P 1'
#
loop_
_entity.id
_entity.type
_entity.pdbx_description
1 polymer ?
#
loop_
_entity_poly.entity_id
_entity_poly.type
_entity_poly.pdbx_seq_one_letter_code
_entity_poly.pdbx_strand_id
1 'polypeptide(L)'
;MSDNGFSQMGYRRPRPWDDDDLTTFRGKSHINDTKNSGENEYMINILIKKASNVISVLEAPIFSRGIYRVIVSDESWREFSTRRIVGRPEPTWNEFIQICFSSYPIGQKLKLKVVHENCYSDPRTSIGEVVVGRAIIPVHEKLEKYFGKVGVVELVKLVGLEKRVEALLSFEIFLTTMKIE
;
A
#
# COMPACT_ATOMS: atom_id res chain seq x y z
N MET A 1 34.75 20.54 -26.82
CA MET A 1 35.00 20.04 -25.45
C MET A 1 33.66 19.73 -24.85
N SER A 2 33.46 18.47 -24.48
CA SER A 2 32.19 17.87 -24.09
C SER A 2 31.98 18.05 -22.58
N ASP A 3 30.87 18.64 -22.16
CA ASP A 3 30.46 18.62 -20.76
C ASP A 3 29.50 17.45 -20.55
N ASN A 4 30.04 16.40 -19.92
CA ASN A 4 29.30 15.24 -19.43
C ASN A 4 28.85 15.51 -17.99
N GLY A 5 27.63 15.08 -17.71
CA GLY A 5 26.91 15.42 -16.49
C GLY A 5 27.41 14.78 -15.20
N PHE A 6 26.91 15.35 -14.11
CA PHE A 6 26.83 14.71 -12.81
C PHE A 6 25.38 14.82 -12.31
N SER A 7 24.58 13.81 -12.65
CA SER A 7 23.29 13.58 -11.97
C SER A 7 23.59 13.10 -10.56
N GLN A 8 23.27 13.93 -9.56
CA GLN A 8 23.35 13.57 -8.15
C GLN A 8 22.40 12.40 -7.88
N MET A 9 22.96 11.20 -7.75
CA MET A 9 22.29 10.08 -7.09
C MET A 9 22.03 10.48 -5.63
N GLY A 10 20.79 10.91 -5.35
CA GLY A 10 20.33 11.08 -3.98
C GLY A 10 20.27 9.72 -3.30
N TYR A 11 21.23 9.46 -2.40
CA TYR A 11 21.17 8.33 -1.47
C TYR A 11 19.91 8.47 -0.61
N ARG A 12 18.84 7.75 -0.97
CA ARG A 12 17.69 7.59 -0.07
C ARG A 12 18.16 6.82 1.16
N ARG A 13 18.03 7.41 2.35
CA ARG A 13 18.19 6.68 3.60
C ARG A 13 17.21 5.50 3.61
N PRO A 14 17.68 4.28 3.89
CA PRO A 14 16.83 3.14 4.20
C PRO A 14 15.79 3.54 5.24
N ARG A 15 14.52 3.17 5.04
CA ARG A 15 13.49 3.44 6.04
C ARG A 15 13.68 2.39 7.16
N PRO A 16 13.30 2.66 8.41
CA PRO A 16 13.49 1.75 9.56
C PRO A 16 12.82 0.36 9.48
N TRP A 17 12.30 -0.01 8.32
CA TRP A 17 11.61 -1.27 8.03
C TRP A 17 12.46 -2.22 7.18
N ASP A 18 13.68 -1.80 6.79
CA ASP A 18 14.59 -2.58 5.95
C ASP A 18 15.32 -3.70 6.73
N ASP A 19 15.13 -3.78 8.06
CA ASP A 19 15.86 -4.72 8.93
C ASP A 19 15.21 -6.12 9.07
N ASP A 20 13.97 -6.31 8.62
CA ASP A 20 13.24 -7.58 8.79
C ASP A 20 13.40 -8.56 7.59
N ASP A 21 14.10 -8.19 6.52
CA ASP A 21 14.15 -8.97 5.25
C ASP A 21 15.57 -9.38 4.81
N LEU A 22 16.53 -9.47 5.74
CA LEU A 22 17.89 -9.97 5.46
C LEU A 22 18.02 -11.49 5.65
N THR A 23 17.16 -12.27 4.99
CA THR A 23 17.43 -13.70 4.78
C THR A 23 17.06 -14.14 3.37
N THR A 24 18.12 -14.30 2.53
CA THR A 24 18.25 -15.24 1.39
C THR A 24 17.22 -15.10 0.26
N PHE A 25 17.60 -14.80 -0.98
CA PHE A 25 18.01 -15.82 -1.96
C PHE A 25 18.89 -15.21 -3.06
N ARG A 26 20.12 -15.70 -3.16
CA ARG A 26 21.01 -15.52 -4.31
C ARG A 26 20.59 -16.48 -5.42
N GLY A 27 19.55 -16.13 -6.17
CA GLY A 27 19.09 -16.89 -7.35
C GLY A 27 19.89 -16.49 -8.59
N LYS A 28 20.67 -17.42 -9.13
CA LYS A 28 21.42 -17.26 -10.39
C LYS A 28 20.43 -17.08 -11.56
N SER A 29 20.58 -16.00 -12.29
CA SER A 29 19.95 -15.76 -13.59
C SER A 29 20.48 -16.76 -14.63
N HIS A 30 19.74 -17.83 -14.88
CA HIS A 30 19.86 -18.59 -16.13
C HIS A 30 18.91 -17.99 -17.15
N ILE A 31 19.49 -17.28 -18.11
CA ILE A 31 18.81 -16.83 -19.33
C ILE A 31 18.55 -18.09 -20.16
N ASN A 32 17.28 -18.45 -20.33
CA ASN A 32 16.86 -19.30 -21.43
C ASN A 32 15.87 -18.51 -22.27
N ASP A 33 16.33 -18.16 -23.46
CA ASP A 33 15.50 -17.69 -24.56
C ASP A 33 14.50 -18.77 -24.98
N THR A 34 13.44 -18.30 -25.66
CA THR A 34 12.47 -19.02 -26.52
C THR A 34 11.11 -19.37 -25.88
N LYS A 35 10.07 -18.56 -26.19
CA LYS A 35 8.99 -18.89 -27.13
C LYS A 35 7.87 -17.85 -27.08
N ASN A 36 7.39 -17.42 -28.25
CA ASN A 36 6.14 -16.69 -28.44
C ASN A 36 4.99 -17.33 -27.62
N SER A 37 4.62 -16.70 -26.52
CA SER A 37 3.31 -16.84 -25.90
C SER A 37 2.86 -15.42 -25.63
N GLY A 38 1.67 -15.02 -26.12
CA GLY A 38 1.15 -13.67 -25.90
C GLY A 38 1.38 -13.24 -24.46
N GLU A 39 1.99 -12.07 -24.29
CA GLU A 39 2.32 -11.56 -22.96
C GLU A 39 0.99 -11.34 -22.22
N ASN A 40 0.69 -12.19 -21.25
CA ASN A 40 -0.46 -11.95 -20.38
C ASN A 40 -0.06 -10.85 -19.39
N GLU A 41 -0.86 -9.80 -19.33
CA GLU A 41 -0.77 -8.80 -18.27
C GLU A 41 -1.76 -9.15 -17.17
N TYR A 42 -1.33 -9.01 -15.91
CA TYR A 42 -2.15 -9.32 -14.76
C TYR A 42 -2.48 -8.04 -14.01
N MET A 43 -3.76 -7.80 -13.73
CA MET A 43 -4.22 -6.63 -13.02
C MET A 43 -4.90 -7.03 -11.71
N ILE A 44 -4.37 -6.52 -10.60
CA ILE A 44 -5.06 -6.58 -9.31
C ILE A 44 -5.94 -5.33 -9.18
N ASN A 45 -7.23 -5.52 -8.94
CA ASN A 45 -8.15 -4.46 -8.56
C ASN A 45 -8.47 -4.58 -7.07
N ILE A 46 -8.23 -3.53 -6.31
CA ILE A 46 -8.53 -3.47 -4.88
C ILE A 46 -9.61 -2.42 -4.68
N LEU A 47 -10.82 -2.83 -4.33
CA LEU A 47 -11.88 -1.92 -3.94
C LEU A 47 -11.70 -1.54 -2.46
N ILE A 48 -11.28 -0.31 -2.21
CA ILE A 48 -11.22 0.25 -0.86
C ILE A 48 -12.61 0.79 -0.50
N LYS A 49 -13.30 0.16 0.45
CA LYS A 49 -14.67 0.51 0.81
C LYS A 49 -14.69 1.60 1.88
N LYS A 50 -14.32 1.26 3.11
CA LYS A 50 -14.34 2.16 4.26
C LYS A 50 -13.34 1.76 5.33
N ALA A 51 -12.99 2.71 6.20
CA ALA A 51 -12.32 2.42 7.47
C ALA A 51 -13.27 2.74 8.63
N SER A 52 -13.12 2.03 9.74
CA SER A 52 -13.88 2.22 10.96
C SER A 52 -12.95 2.28 12.17
N ASN A 53 -13.41 2.95 13.22
CA ASN A 53 -12.66 3.15 14.47
C ASN A 53 -11.32 3.86 14.27
N VAL A 54 -11.19 4.76 13.29
CA VAL A 54 -9.95 5.53 13.12
C VAL A 54 -9.76 6.42 14.33
N ILE A 55 -8.92 6.01 15.28
CA ILE A 55 -8.65 6.81 16.48
C ILE A 55 -8.00 8.11 16.02
N SER A 56 -8.64 9.23 16.35
CA SER A 56 -8.07 10.55 16.10
C SER A 56 -6.73 10.62 16.83
N VAL A 57 -5.64 10.77 16.08
CA VAL A 57 -4.27 10.90 16.64
C VAL A 57 -4.16 12.15 17.51
N LEU A 58 -5.12 13.06 17.38
CA LEU A 58 -5.35 14.15 18.31
C LEU A 58 -6.45 13.73 19.27
N GLU A 59 -6.19 13.79 20.58
CA GLU A 59 -7.21 13.87 21.64
C GLU A 59 -8.10 15.12 21.52
N ALA A 60 -8.18 15.71 20.33
CA ALA A 60 -9.13 16.72 19.94
C ALA A 60 -10.53 16.11 19.93
N PRO A 61 -11.57 16.92 20.18
CA PRO A 61 -12.93 16.44 20.26
C PRO A 61 -13.31 15.66 19.00
N ILE A 62 -14.06 14.57 19.21
CA ILE A 62 -14.59 13.55 18.26
C ILE A 62 -15.21 14.15 16.97
N PHE A 63 -15.41 15.47 16.92
CA PHE A 63 -15.97 16.24 15.81
C PHE A 63 -14.93 16.80 14.82
N SER A 64 -13.63 16.61 15.02
CA SER A 64 -12.63 17.11 14.07
C SER A 64 -12.74 16.37 12.74
N ARG A 65 -13.12 17.10 11.68
CA ARG A 65 -13.08 16.58 10.32
C ARG A 65 -11.63 16.40 9.90
N GLY A 66 -11.26 15.18 9.53
CA GLY A 66 -9.94 14.83 9.04
C GLY A 66 -9.93 14.64 7.52
N ILE A 67 -8.74 14.71 6.91
CA ILE A 67 -8.52 14.34 5.51
C ILE A 67 -7.85 12.97 5.47
N TYR A 68 -8.51 11.98 4.90
CA TYR A 68 -8.02 10.60 4.90
C TYR A 68 -7.72 10.10 3.50
N ARG A 69 -6.66 9.29 3.39
CA ARG A 69 -6.26 8.61 2.16
C ARG A 69 -5.69 7.23 2.47
N VAL A 70 -5.98 6.26 1.61
CA VAL A 70 -5.35 4.94 1.65
C VAL A 70 -4.25 4.89 0.60
N ILE A 71 -3.07 4.46 1.00
CA ILE A 71 -1.91 4.25 0.12
C ILE A 71 -1.60 2.75 0.13
N VAL A 72 -1.43 2.19 -1.06
CA VAL A 72 -1.05 0.80 -1.30
C VAL A 72 0.31 0.79 -1.99
N SER A 73 1.24 0.00 -1.48
CA SER A 73 2.54 -0.22 -2.10
C SER A 73 2.73 -1.69 -2.46
N ASP A 74 3.26 -1.95 -3.64
CA ASP A 74 3.71 -3.30 -4.01
C ASP A 74 5.17 -3.57 -3.57
N GLU A 75 5.66 -4.78 -3.84
CA GLU A 75 7.05 -5.14 -3.50
C GLU A 75 8.09 -4.45 -4.39
N SER A 76 7.65 -3.89 -5.52
CA SER A 76 8.47 -3.02 -6.38
C SER A 76 8.48 -1.57 -5.90
N TRP A 77 7.90 -1.27 -4.74
CA TRP A 77 7.83 0.06 -4.14
C TRP A 77 7.03 1.09 -4.95
N ARG A 78 6.19 0.64 -5.89
CA ARG A 78 5.23 1.52 -6.58
C ARG A 78 4.11 1.86 -5.60
N GLU A 79 3.77 3.13 -5.49
CA GLU A 79 2.70 3.60 -4.60
C GLU A 79 1.46 3.99 -5.42
N PHE A 80 0.31 3.51 -4.96
CA PHE A 80 -1.02 3.82 -5.49
C PHE A 80 -1.86 4.35 -4.35
N SER A 81 -2.82 5.24 -4.63
CA SER A 81 -3.63 5.80 -3.55
C SER A 81 -5.05 6.11 -3.99
N THR A 82 -5.96 6.03 -3.04
CA THR A 82 -7.31 6.58 -3.20
C THR A 82 -7.28 8.10 -3.31
N ARG A 83 -8.40 8.70 -3.72
CA ARG A 83 -8.65 10.12 -3.48
C ARG A 83 -8.65 10.44 -1.99
N ARG A 84 -8.44 11.71 -1.69
CA ARG A 84 -8.59 12.27 -0.35
C ARG A 84 -10.07 12.38 0.01
N ILE A 85 -10.44 11.93 1.20
CA ILE A 85 -11.80 12.05 1.73
C ILE A 85 -11.78 12.91 2.99
N VAL A 86 -12.61 13.95 3.00
CA VAL A 86 -12.79 14.82 4.17
C VAL A 86 -13.98 14.34 4.97
N GLY A 87 -13.81 14.09 6.27
CA GLY A 87 -14.94 13.67 7.08
C GLY A 87 -14.62 13.21 8.49
N ARG A 88 -15.58 12.48 9.05
CA ARG A 88 -15.48 11.84 10.37
C ARG A 88 -14.46 10.68 10.36
N PRO A 89 -14.02 10.18 11.52
CA PRO A 89 -13.11 9.02 11.66
C PRO A 89 -13.69 7.66 11.19
N GLU A 90 -14.59 7.70 10.22
CA GLU A 90 -15.16 6.55 9.51
C GLU A 90 -15.20 6.86 8.00
N PRO A 91 -14.04 7.13 7.38
CA PRO A 91 -13.99 7.52 5.97
C PRO A 91 -14.47 6.38 5.07
N THR A 92 -15.24 6.75 4.05
CA THR A 92 -15.72 5.84 2.99
C THR A 92 -15.18 6.33 1.66
N TRP A 93 -14.47 5.45 0.94
CA TRP A 93 -13.88 5.77 -0.36
C TRP A 93 -14.71 5.20 -1.50
N ASN A 94 -15.06 3.91 -1.41
CA ASN A 94 -15.65 3.10 -2.49
C ASN A 94 -14.90 3.30 -3.81
N GLU A 95 -13.58 3.11 -3.77
CA GLU A 95 -12.68 3.42 -4.87
C GLU A 95 -11.79 2.23 -5.22
N PHE A 96 -11.60 1.99 -6.51
CA PHE A 96 -10.70 0.96 -7.01
C PHE A 96 -9.27 1.49 -7.12
N ILE A 97 -8.32 0.73 -6.60
CA ILE A 97 -6.90 0.84 -6.90
C ILE A 97 -6.54 -0.29 -7.85
N GLN A 98 -6.01 0.06 -9.02
CA GLN A 98 -5.59 -0.88 -10.05
C GLN A 98 -4.07 -0.96 -10.09
N ILE A 99 -3.54 -2.18 -10.06
CA ILE A 99 -2.10 -2.45 -10.08
C ILE A 99 -1.81 -3.49 -11.17
N CYS A 100 -1.05 -3.09 -12.18
CA CYS A 100 -0.66 -3.98 -13.28
C CYS A 100 0.69 -4.65 -13.01
N PHE A 101 0.78 -5.91 -13.41
CA PHE A 101 1.95 -6.78 -13.28
C PHE A 101 2.20 -7.49 -14.62
N SER A 102 3.45 -7.51 -15.05
CA SER A 102 3.90 -8.27 -16.22
C SER A 102 4.06 -9.76 -15.95
N SER A 103 4.00 -10.17 -14.67
CA SER A 103 4.06 -11.55 -14.23
C SER A 103 2.92 -11.88 -13.28
N TYR A 104 2.61 -13.16 -13.13
CA TYR A 104 1.50 -13.62 -12.30
C TYR A 104 1.73 -13.19 -10.82
N PRO A 105 0.89 -12.33 -10.23
CA PRO A 105 1.22 -11.60 -9.01
C PRO A 105 0.94 -12.40 -7.72
N ILE A 106 0.71 -13.70 -7.83
CA ILE A 106 0.56 -14.57 -6.68
C ILE A 106 1.88 -14.60 -5.88
N GLY A 107 1.77 -14.49 -4.55
CA GLY A 107 2.88 -14.38 -3.62
C GLY A 107 3.20 -12.93 -3.22
N GLN A 108 2.75 -11.93 -3.99
CA GLN A 108 2.95 -10.52 -3.68
C GLN A 108 2.35 -10.13 -2.32
N LYS A 109 3.05 -9.31 -1.55
CA LYS A 109 2.55 -8.68 -0.33
C LYS A 109 2.26 -7.20 -0.58
N LEU A 110 0.98 -6.84 -0.64
CA LEU A 110 0.55 -5.46 -0.78
C LEU A 110 0.56 -4.77 0.59
N LYS A 111 1.38 -3.74 0.73
CA LYS A 111 1.51 -2.95 1.97
C LYS A 111 0.51 -1.81 1.94
N LEU A 112 -0.44 -1.78 2.86
CA LEU A 112 -1.40 -0.69 3.01
C LEU A 112 -1.04 0.22 4.15
N LYS A 113 -1.30 1.51 3.94
CA LYS A 113 -1.13 2.58 4.91
C LYS A 113 -2.33 3.52 4.82
N VAL A 114 -3.02 3.74 5.92
CA VAL A 114 -4.01 4.81 6.02
C VAL A 114 -3.34 6.03 6.64
N VAL A 115 -3.49 7.18 5.98
CA VAL A 115 -2.94 8.46 6.44
C VAL A 115 -4.06 9.43 6.75
N HIS A 116 -3.81 10.25 7.78
CA HIS A 116 -4.57 11.42 8.14
C HIS A 116 -3.71 12.64 7.80
N GLU A 117 -4.17 13.46 6.85
CA GLU A 117 -3.45 14.64 6.35
C GLU A 117 -3.86 15.92 7.10
N ASN A 118 -3.03 16.96 6.99
CA ASN A 118 -3.17 18.26 7.65
C ASN A 118 -3.18 18.22 9.19
N CYS A 119 -2.48 17.25 9.78
CA CYS A 119 -2.21 17.17 11.22
C CYS A 119 -0.97 18.01 11.58
N TYR A 120 -1.12 19.33 11.65
CA TYR A 120 -0.02 20.26 11.95
C TYR A 120 0.39 20.32 13.43
N SER A 121 -0.21 19.48 14.28
CA SER A 121 0.11 19.36 15.70
C SER A 121 1.37 18.54 15.98
N ASP A 122 1.93 17.84 14.98
CA ASP A 122 3.22 17.15 15.09
C ASP A 122 4.35 18.02 14.49
N PRO A 123 5.21 18.66 15.31
CA PRO A 123 6.29 19.50 14.83
C PRO A 123 7.42 18.71 14.12
N ARG A 124 7.39 17.36 14.08
CA ARG A 124 8.44 16.55 13.45
C ARG A 124 8.19 16.17 11.99
N THR A 125 6.98 16.36 11.46
CA THR A 125 6.68 16.07 10.05
C THR A 125 6.20 17.33 9.34
N SER A 126 7.09 17.97 8.59
CA SER A 126 6.84 19.19 7.79
C SER A 126 5.76 19.07 6.70
N ILE A 127 5.13 17.90 6.57
CA ILE A 127 4.14 17.56 5.55
C ILE A 127 2.72 17.47 6.17
N GLY A 128 2.59 17.46 7.50
CA GLY A 128 1.30 17.35 8.17
C GLY A 128 0.57 16.03 7.94
N GLU A 129 1.26 14.97 7.53
CA GLU A 129 0.69 13.63 7.33
C GLU A 129 1.01 12.72 8.52
N VAL A 130 -0.02 12.13 9.11
CA VAL A 130 0.10 11.19 10.23
C VAL A 130 -0.42 9.82 9.80
N VAL A 131 0.37 8.79 10.05
CA VAL A 131 -0.05 7.41 9.80
C VAL A 131 -1.03 6.96 10.89
N VAL A 132 -2.24 6.61 10.45
CA VAL A 132 -3.29 6.02 11.29
C VAL A 132 -2.94 4.58 11.61
N GLY A 133 -2.61 3.79 10.59
CA GLY A 133 -2.22 2.40 10.77
C GLY A 133 -1.81 1.76 9.44
N ARG A 134 -1.26 0.56 9.55
CA ARG A 134 -0.69 -0.21 8.43
C ARG A 134 -1.24 -1.63 8.42
N ALA A 135 -1.33 -2.22 7.25
CA ALA A 135 -1.73 -3.59 7.04
C ALA A 135 -0.94 -4.23 5.89
N ILE A 136 -0.92 -5.56 5.83
CA ILE A 136 -0.37 -6.32 4.69
C ILE A 136 -1.50 -7.20 4.15
N ILE A 137 -1.78 -7.09 2.86
CA ILE A 137 -2.69 -7.99 2.14
C ILE A 137 -1.83 -8.94 1.29
N PRO A 138 -1.76 -10.23 1.63
CA PRO A 138 -1.09 -11.21 0.79
C PRO A 138 -1.95 -11.54 -0.42
N VAL A 139 -1.33 -11.58 -1.60
CA VAL A 139 -1.95 -12.02 -2.86
C VAL A 139 -1.74 -13.53 -3.01
N HIS A 140 -2.58 -14.35 -2.39
CA HIS A 140 -2.50 -15.81 -2.41
C HIS A 140 -3.44 -16.41 -3.46
N GLU A 141 -3.10 -17.55 -4.08
CA GLU A 141 -4.00 -18.38 -4.92
C GLU A 141 -5.39 -18.62 -4.33
N LYS A 142 -5.49 -18.78 -3.00
CA LYS A 142 -6.78 -18.96 -2.30
C LYS A 142 -7.67 -17.71 -2.36
N LEU A 143 -7.15 -16.55 -2.77
CA LEU A 143 -7.95 -15.37 -3.07
C LEU A 143 -8.96 -15.63 -4.17
N GLU A 144 -8.79 -16.63 -5.04
CA GLU A 144 -9.86 -17.06 -5.94
C GLU A 144 -11.16 -17.40 -5.20
N LYS A 145 -11.07 -17.92 -3.96
CA LYS A 145 -12.24 -18.20 -3.10
C LYS A 145 -12.79 -16.97 -2.38
N TYR A 146 -12.04 -15.87 -2.39
CA TYR A 146 -12.34 -14.60 -1.72
C TYR A 146 -12.51 -13.42 -2.68
N PHE A 147 -12.33 -13.61 -3.99
CA PHE A 147 -12.57 -12.58 -4.99
C PHE A 147 -14.05 -12.18 -4.95
N GLY A 148 -14.29 -10.86 -4.88
CA GLY A 148 -15.63 -10.31 -4.68
C GLY A 148 -16.23 -10.51 -3.28
N LYS A 149 -15.48 -11.04 -2.31
CA LYS A 149 -15.89 -11.04 -0.89
C LYS A 149 -15.27 -9.86 -0.16
N VAL A 150 -16.06 -9.24 0.71
CA VAL A 150 -15.61 -8.17 1.59
C VAL A 150 -14.63 -8.75 2.62
N GLY A 151 -13.36 -8.39 2.46
CA GLY A 151 -12.32 -8.58 3.47
C GLY A 151 -12.32 -7.42 4.47
N VAL A 152 -11.83 -7.73 5.68
CA VAL A 152 -11.54 -6.73 6.72
C VAL A 152 -10.13 -6.99 7.23
N VAL A 153 -9.32 -5.94 7.35
CA VAL A 153 -7.97 -6.02 7.91
C VAL A 153 -7.78 -5.03 9.04
N GLU A 154 -7.06 -5.47 10.07
CA GLU A 154 -6.64 -4.63 11.18
C GLU A 154 -5.50 -3.70 10.75
N LEU A 155 -5.68 -2.41 11.01
CA LEU A 155 -4.67 -1.39 10.79
C LEU A 155 -3.86 -1.22 12.07
N VAL A 156 -2.61 -1.65 12.04
CA VAL A 156 -1.71 -1.67 13.19
C VAL A 156 -0.77 -0.47 13.16
N LYS A 157 -0.54 0.12 14.33
CA LYS A 157 0.46 1.17 14.55
C LYS A 157 1.43 0.72 15.63
N LEU A 158 2.70 1.08 15.46
CA LEU A 158 3.71 0.93 16.50
C LEU A 158 3.65 2.15 17.42
N VAL A 159 3.41 1.92 18.70
CA VAL A 159 3.43 2.92 19.76
C VAL A 159 4.52 2.51 20.75
N GLY A 160 5.69 3.15 20.65
CA GLY A 160 6.89 2.67 21.33
C GLY A 160 7.32 1.30 20.78
N LEU A 161 7.39 0.29 21.65
CA LEU A 161 7.69 -1.11 21.28
C LEU A 161 6.43 -1.96 21.06
N GLU A 162 5.25 -1.41 21.31
CA GLU A 162 3.99 -2.16 21.26
C GLU A 162 3.29 -2.00 19.91
N LYS A 163 2.66 -3.09 19.45
CA LYS A 163 1.76 -3.11 18.30
C LYS A 163 0.33 -2.90 18.79
N ARG A 164 -0.32 -1.83 18.34
CA ARG A 164 -1.71 -1.52 18.66
C ARG A 164 -2.58 -1.53 17.40
N VAL A 165 -3.75 -2.16 17.48
CA VAL A 165 -4.79 -2.06 16.44
C VAL A 165 -5.49 -0.72 16.60
N GLU A 166 -5.38 0.13 15.58
CA GLU A 166 -5.88 1.52 15.60
C GLU A 166 -7.14 1.71 14.75
N ALA A 167 -7.42 0.81 13.82
CA ALA A 167 -8.59 0.88 12.95
C ALA A 167 -8.84 -0.45 12.22
N LEU A 168 -10.01 -0.57 11.60
CA LEU A 168 -10.33 -1.66 10.67
C LEU A 168 -10.55 -1.08 9.28
N LEU A 169 -9.99 -1.72 8.25
CA LEU A 169 -10.19 -1.35 6.84
C LEU A 169 -10.95 -2.47 6.12
N SER A 170 -12.05 -2.10 5.46
CA SER A 170 -12.82 -3.00 4.61
C SER A 170 -12.45 -2.83 3.15
N PHE A 171 -12.18 -3.94 2.47
CA PHE A 171 -11.78 -3.97 1.08
C PHE A 171 -12.35 -5.18 0.34
N GLU A 172 -12.36 -5.13 -0.99
CA GLU A 172 -12.48 -6.31 -1.85
C GLU A 172 -11.28 -6.33 -2.79
N ILE A 173 -10.92 -7.50 -3.28
CA ILE A 173 -9.80 -7.67 -4.19
C ILE A 173 -10.23 -8.60 -5.31
N PHE A 174 -9.68 -8.37 -6.49
CA PHE A 174 -9.97 -9.10 -7.72
C PHE A 174 -8.67 -9.22 -8.51
N LEU A 175 -8.49 -10.36 -9.18
CA LEU A 175 -7.42 -10.54 -10.16
C LEU A 175 -8.06 -10.68 -11.54
N THR A 176 -7.60 -9.87 -12.48
CA THR A 176 -7.99 -9.91 -13.89
C THR A 176 -6.77 -10.26 -14.72
N THR A 177 -6.91 -11.23 -15.63
CA THR A 177 -5.87 -11.53 -16.62
C THR A 177 -6.28 -10.87 -17.94
N MET A 178 -5.40 -10.05 -18.49
CA MET A 178 -5.56 -9.38 -19.76
C MET A 178 -4.63 -10.06 -20.78
N LYS A 179 -5.19 -10.40 -21.94
CA LYS A 179 -4.37 -10.84 -23.08
C LYS A 179 -3.96 -9.61 -23.86
N ILE A 180 -2.67 -9.41 -24.04
CA ILE A 180 -2.16 -8.42 -24.99
C ILE A 180 -2.24 -9.10 -26.37
N GLU A 181 -3.07 -8.53 -27.26
CA GLU A 181 -3.17 -8.92 -28.67
C GLU A 181 -2.08 -8.26 -29.52
#